data_AF-A0A928ZUL7-F1
#
_entry.id   AF-A0A928ZUL7-F1
#
_cell.length_a   1.000
_cell.length_b   1.000
_cell.length_c   1.000
_cell.angle_alpha   90.00
_cell.angle_beta   90.00
_cell.angle_gamma   90.00
#
_symmetry.space_group_name_H-M   'P 1'
#
loop_
_entity.id
_entity.type
_entity.pdbx_description
1 polymer ?
#
loop_
_entity_poly.entity_id
_entity_poly.type
_entity_poly.pdbx_seq_one_letter_code
_entity_poly.pdbx_strand_id
1 'polypeptide(L)'
;MNLPTQITVSRLVAIPLVFWLLANPSVNHRWWAVVVFLLAACTDWLDGYLARRLNQVTELGKFLDPLVDKLLVLAPLMVLVQLGTVPAWGVFLILARELTIAGWRVGQPKVV
;
A
#
# COMPACT_ATOMS: atom_id res chain seq x y z
N MET A 1 -4.13 -0.97 -21.72
CA MET A 1 -4.03 -0.92 -20.25
C MET A 1 -5.32 -0.29 -19.75
N ASN A 2 -6.00 -0.92 -18.79
CA ASN A 2 -7.29 -0.42 -18.32
C ASN A 2 -7.08 0.67 -17.25
N LEU A 3 -8.03 1.61 -17.14
CA LEU A 3 -8.00 2.71 -16.17
C LEU A 3 -7.68 2.26 -14.73
N PRO A 4 -8.23 1.14 -14.21
CA PRO A 4 -7.91 0.66 -12.86
C PRO A 4 -6.43 0.30 -12.71
N THR A 5 -5.86 -0.39 -13.70
CA THR A 5 -4.44 -0.79 -13.69
C THR A 5 -3.51 0.42 -13.69
N GLN A 6 -3.90 1.52 -14.35
CA GLN A 6 -3.13 2.77 -14.32
C GLN A 6 -3.12 3.41 -12.93
N ILE A 7 -4.20 3.29 -12.16
CA ILE A 7 -4.28 3.80 -10.79
C ILE A 7 -3.47 2.93 -9.83
N THR A 8 -3.52 1.60 -9.96
CA THR A 8 -2.65 0.71 -9.16
C THR A 8 -1.16 1.00 -9.43
N VAL A 9 -0.79 1.24 -10.69
CA VAL A 9 0.59 1.62 -11.07
C VAL A 9 0.98 3.01 -10.55
N SER A 10 0.06 3.98 -10.55
CA SER A 10 0.36 5.32 -9.99
C SER A 10 0.65 5.25 -8.50
N ARG A 11 0.00 4.34 -7.77
CA ARG A 11 0.27 4.09 -6.35
C ARG A 11 1.63 3.43 -6.12
N LEU A 12 2.06 2.53 -7.01
CA LEU A 12 3.41 1.98 -6.98
C LEU A 12 4.48 3.08 -7.14
N VAL A 13 4.21 4.11 -7.96
CA VAL A 13 5.09 5.27 -8.13
C VAL A 13 5.02 6.23 -6.94
N ALA A 14 3.88 6.31 -6.24
CA ALA A 14 3.74 7.13 -5.04
C ALA A 14 4.60 6.64 -3.87
N ILE A 15 4.86 5.32 -3.77
CA ILE A 15 5.68 4.73 -2.70
C ILE A 15 7.11 5.31 -2.65
N PRO A 16 7.92 5.28 -3.72
CA PRO A 16 9.26 5.88 -3.70
C PRO A 16 9.24 7.40 -3.47
N LEU A 17 8.17 8.10 -3.90
CA LEU A 17 7.99 9.52 -3.61
C LEU A 17 7.77 9.77 -2.11
N VAL A 18 6.94 8.98 -1.44
CA VAL A 18 6.72 9.07 0.01
C VAL A 18 8.02 8.76 0.76
N PHE A 19 8.79 7.76 0.32
CA PHE A 19 10.13 7.48 0.85
C PHE A 19 11.04 8.69 0.76
N TRP A 20 11.13 9.32 -0.41
CA TRP A 20 12.00 10.47 -0.65
C TRP A 20 11.57 11.69 0.19
N LEU A 21 10.26 11.92 0.35
CA LEU A 21 9.74 12.98 1.21
C LEU A 21 10.05 12.73 2.69
N LEU A 22 9.91 11.49 3.18
CA LEU A 22 10.20 11.15 4.59
C LEU A 22 11.70 11.12 4.91
N ALA A 23 12.56 10.81 3.93
CA ALA A 23 14.01 10.83 4.10
C ALA A 23 14.58 12.25 4.32
N ASN A 24 13.83 13.29 3.93
CA ASN A 24 14.23 14.67 4.15
C ASN A 24 13.81 15.15 5.57
N PRO A 25 14.74 15.68 6.39
CA PRO A 25 14.47 16.00 7.80
C PRO A 25 13.59 17.25 8.03
N SER A 26 13.12 17.91 6.96
CA SER A 26 12.30 19.13 7.05
C SER A 26 10.85 18.82 7.45
N VAL A 27 10.32 19.60 8.39
CA VAL A 27 8.92 19.49 8.88
C VAL A 27 7.91 19.62 7.73
N ASN A 28 8.18 20.50 6.76
CA ASN A 28 7.32 20.67 5.59
C ASN A 28 7.25 19.40 4.73
N HIS A 29 8.37 18.69 4.59
CA HIS A 29 8.42 17.46 3.79
C HIS A 29 7.63 16.33 4.44
N ARG A 30 7.58 16.28 5.78
CA ARG A 30 6.74 15.32 6.52
C ARG A 30 5.25 15.56 6.28
N TRP A 31 4.80 16.82 6.30
CA TRP A 31 3.42 17.15 5.95
C TRP A 31 3.07 16.81 4.50
N TRP A 32 3.98 17.09 3.57
CA TRP A 32 3.82 16.65 2.18
C TRP A 32 3.77 15.13 2.04
N ALA A 33 4.59 14.38 2.79
CA ALA A 33 4.54 12.92 2.80
C ALA A 33 3.18 12.40 3.27
N VAL A 34 2.61 13.02 4.32
CA VAL A 34 1.25 12.70 4.79
C VAL A 34 0.21 12.97 3.71
N VAL A 35 0.27 14.12 3.04
CA VAL A 35 -0.67 14.47 1.95
C VAL A 35 -0.58 13.46 0.81
N VAL A 36 0.63 13.14 0.34
CA VAL A 36 0.84 12.17 -0.75
C VAL A 36 0.36 10.78 -0.33
N PHE A 37 0.67 10.34 0.89
CA PHE A 37 0.22 9.07 1.43
C PHE A 37 -1.30 8.98 1.48
N LEU A 38 -1.95 10.05 1.95
CA LEU A 38 -3.41 10.09 2.09
C LEU A 38 -4.11 10.09 0.73
N LEU A 39 -3.57 10.84 -0.24
CA LEU A 39 -4.03 10.77 -1.64
C LEU A 39 -3.87 9.38 -2.23
N ALA A 40 -2.72 8.73 -2.00
CA ALA A 40 -2.43 7.38 -2.49
C ALA A 40 -3.32 6.30 -1.84
N ALA A 41 -3.70 6.49 -0.57
CA ALA A 41 -4.67 5.63 0.10
C ALA A 41 -6.10 5.87 -0.41
N CYS A 42 -6.48 7.12 -0.67
CA CYS A 42 -7.80 7.44 -1.22
C CYS A 42 -8.00 6.91 -2.65
N THR A 43 -6.93 6.87 -3.46
CA THR A 43 -7.02 6.33 -4.83
C THR A 43 -7.31 4.82 -4.87
N ASP A 44 -6.94 4.04 -3.84
CA ASP A 44 -7.28 2.61 -3.70
C ASP A 44 -8.77 2.33 -3.52
N TRP A 45 -9.46 3.25 -2.87
CA TRP A 45 -10.91 3.10 -2.78
C TRP A 45 -11.57 3.43 -4.12
N LEU A 46 -11.01 4.41 -4.84
CA LEU A 46 -11.56 4.92 -6.09
C LEU A 46 -11.37 3.95 -7.26
N ASP A 47 -10.21 3.30 -7.39
CA ASP A 47 -9.95 2.32 -8.45
C ASP A 47 -10.78 1.05 -8.29
N GLY A 48 -10.94 0.53 -7.06
CA GLY A 48 -11.82 -0.57 -6.75
C GLY A 48 -13.30 -0.24 -6.97
N TYR A 49 -13.70 1.03 -6.79
CA TYR A 49 -15.06 1.49 -7.13
C TYR A 49 -15.27 1.59 -8.65
N LEU A 50 -14.33 2.20 -9.37
CA LEU A 50 -14.40 2.34 -10.84
C LEU A 50 -14.34 0.98 -11.54
N ALA A 51 -13.47 0.07 -11.10
CA ALA A 51 -13.32 -1.26 -11.69
C ALA A 51 -14.63 -2.06 -11.61
N ARG A 52 -15.35 -1.97 -10.49
CA ARG A 52 -16.66 -2.60 -10.29
C ARG A 52 -17.75 -1.94 -11.12
N ARG A 53 -17.75 -0.61 -11.23
CA ARG A 53 -18.72 0.14 -12.05
C ARG A 53 -18.55 -0.08 -13.55
N LEU A 54 -17.31 -0.24 -14.02
CA LEU A 54 -16.98 -0.35 -15.44
C LEU A 54 -16.88 -1.81 -15.93
N ASN A 55 -17.04 -2.82 -15.06
CA ASN A 55 -16.79 -4.24 -15.37
C ASN A 55 -15.39 -4.51 -15.96
N GLN A 56 -14.42 -3.63 -15.69
CA GLN A 56 -13.05 -3.72 -16.21
C GLN A 56 -12.10 -4.36 -15.19
N VAL A 57 -12.51 -5.50 -14.63
CA VAL A 57 -11.67 -6.22 -13.67
C VAL A 57 -10.65 -7.05 -14.44
N THR A 58 -9.36 -6.86 -14.13
CA THR A 58 -8.26 -7.62 -14.76
C THR A 58 -7.58 -8.52 -13.73
N GLU A 59 -7.09 -9.68 -14.16
CA GLU A 59 -6.36 -10.60 -13.28
C GLU A 59 -5.06 -9.98 -12.74
N LEU A 60 -4.38 -9.15 -13.55
CA LEU A 60 -3.21 -8.40 -13.11
C LEU A 60 -3.55 -7.35 -12.04
N GLY A 61 -4.64 -6.60 -12.19
CA GLY A 61 -5.10 -5.64 -11.19
C GLY A 61 -5.43 -6.30 -9.85
N LYS A 62 -6.21 -7.40 -9.89
CA LYS A 62 -6.55 -8.20 -8.69
C LYS A 62 -5.32 -8.70 -7.94
N PHE A 63 -4.24 -9.04 -8.66
CA PHE A 63 -2.99 -9.49 -8.06
C PHE A 63 -2.17 -8.31 -7.50
N LEU A 64 -2.14 -7.18 -8.21
CA LEU A 64 -1.38 -6.01 -7.82
C LEU A 64 -2.02 -5.26 -6.64
N ASP A 65 -3.34 -5.18 -6.54
CA ASP A 65 -4.00 -4.39 -5.48
C ASP A 65 -3.59 -4.82 -4.06
N PRO A 66 -3.62 -6.12 -3.67
CA PRO A 66 -3.17 -6.56 -2.35
C PRO A 66 -1.67 -6.40 -2.11
N LEU A 67 -0.87 -6.39 -3.19
CA LEU A 67 0.58 -6.20 -3.12
C LEU A 67 0.89 -4.73 -2.82
N VAL A 68 0.32 -3.82 -3.62
CA VAL A 68 0.55 -2.39 -3.48
C VAL A 68 -0.04 -1.86 -2.16
N ASP A 69 -1.20 -2.36 -1.72
CA ASP A 69 -1.78 -2.02 -0.41
C ASP A 69 -0.81 -2.31 0.75
N LYS A 70 -0.22 -3.51 0.78
CA LYS A 70 0.79 -3.88 1.79
C LYS A 70 2.04 -3.02 1.69
N LEU A 71 2.53 -2.77 0.48
CA LEU A 71 3.72 -1.94 0.29
C LEU A 71 3.47 -0.50 0.72
N LEU A 72 2.28 0.06 0.45
CA LEU A 72 1.92 1.42 0.85
C LEU A 72 2.06 1.62 2.36
N VAL A 73 1.67 0.62 3.17
CA VAL A 73 1.78 0.68 4.64
C VAL A 73 3.20 0.39 5.13
N LEU A 74 3.84 -0.64 4.59
CA LEU A 74 5.15 -1.10 5.06
C LEU A 74 6.28 -0.12 4.72
N ALA A 75 6.22 0.50 3.54
CA ALA A 75 7.25 1.42 3.06
C ALA A 75 7.51 2.60 4.02
N PRO A 76 6.50 3.42 4.38
CA PRO A 76 6.68 4.50 5.36
C PRO A 76 7.13 3.99 6.73
N LEU A 77 6.60 2.85 7.20
CA LEU A 77 6.98 2.28 8.49
C LEU A 77 8.47 1.93 8.54
N MET A 78 9.04 1.40 7.45
CA MET A 78 10.48 1.13 7.36
C MET A 78 11.31 2.41 7.46
N VAL A 79 10.87 3.52 6.84
CA VAL A 79 11.55 4.82 7.00
C VAL A 79 11.45 5.32 8.44
N LEU A 80 10.28 5.20 9.06
CA LEU A 80 10.07 5.62 10.44
C LEU A 80 10.93 4.83 11.44
N VAL A 81 11.19 3.55 11.16
CA VAL A 81 12.16 2.73 11.91
C VAL A 81 13.57 3.27 11.72
N GLN A 82 13.97 3.62 10.50
CA GLN A 82 15.29 4.19 10.22
C GLN A 82 15.48 5.57 10.89
N LEU A 83 14.40 6.35 11.02
CA LEU A 83 14.38 7.62 11.75
C LEU A 83 14.33 7.44 13.28
N GLY A 84 14.28 6.21 13.80
CA GLY A 84 14.20 5.92 15.23
C GLY A 84 12.87 6.30 15.89
N THR A 85 11.85 6.63 15.09
CA THR A 85 10.53 7.07 15.58
C THR A 85 9.60 5.89 15.90
N VAL A 86 9.78 4.76 15.22
CA VAL A 86 9.02 3.53 15.43
C VAL A 86 9.99 2.40 15.73
N PRO A 87 9.76 1.57 16.75
CA PRO A 87 10.63 0.45 17.02
C PRO A 87 10.46 -0.65 15.96
N ALA A 88 11.57 -1.24 15.51
CA ALA A 88 11.57 -2.29 14.49
C ALA A 88 10.69 -3.51 14.87
N TRP A 89 10.62 -3.85 16.16
CA TRP A 89 9.77 -4.95 16.64
C TRP A 89 8.28 -4.67 16.40
N GLY A 90 7.84 -3.41 16.45
CA GLY A 90 6.44 -3.04 16.19
C GLY A 90 6.08 -3.28 14.73
N VAL A 91 6.97 -2.90 13.80
CA VAL A 91 6.80 -3.18 12.36
C VAL A 91 6.83 -4.68 12.09
N PHE A 92 7.70 -5.42 12.77
CA PHE A 92 7.73 -6.89 12.68
C PHE A 92 6.40 -7.53 13.11
N LEU A 93 5.76 -7.07 14.19
CA LEU A 93 4.45 -7.59 14.61
C LEU A 93 3.36 -7.33 13.56
N ILE A 94 3.37 -6.15 12.93
CA ILE A 94 2.44 -5.81 11.84
C ILE A 94 2.65 -6.78 10.66
N LEU A 95 3.90 -6.98 10.25
CA LEU A 95 4.28 -7.93 9.20
C LEU A 95 3.85 -9.37 9.54
N ALA A 96 4.15 -9.83 10.75
CA ALA A 96 3.83 -11.18 11.20
C ALA A 96 2.31 -11.44 11.16
N ARG A 97 1.52 -10.46 11.62
CA ARG A 97 0.05 -10.51 11.54
C ARG A 97 -0.42 -10.63 10.09
N GLU A 98 0.10 -9.80 9.18
CA GLU A 98 -0.31 -9.83 7.78
C GLU A 98 0.06 -11.14 7.06
N LEU A 99 1.25 -11.69 7.35
CA LEU A 99 1.65 -12.99 6.81
C LEU A 99 0.80 -14.13 7.37
N THR A 100 0.45 -14.06 8.65
CA THR A 100 -0.40 -15.08 9.29
C THR A 100 -1.82 -15.06 8.71
N ILE A 101 -2.42 -13.88 8.53
CA ILE A 101 -3.74 -13.74 7.90
C ILE A 101 -3.69 -14.21 6.44
N ALA A 102 -2.65 -13.84 5.69
CA ALA A 102 -2.49 -14.28 4.30
C ALA A 102 -2.33 -15.80 4.20
N GLY A 103 -1.48 -16.40 5.05
CA GLY A 103 -1.29 -17.84 5.12
C GLY A 103 -2.56 -18.59 5.51
N TRP A 104 -3.29 -18.08 6.50
CA TRP A 104 -4.58 -18.64 6.92
C TRP A 104 -5.61 -18.65 5.79
N ARG A 105 -5.71 -17.56 5.01
CA ARG A 105 -6.64 -17.48 3.87
C ARG A 105 -6.33 -18.49 2.77
N VAL A 106 -5.05 -18.76 2.51
CA VAL A 106 -4.63 -19.75 1.51
C VAL A 106 -4.95 -21.18 1.96
N GLY A 107 -4.89 -21.45 3.26
CA GLY A 107 -5.17 -22.77 3.83
C GLY A 107 -6.65 -23.15 3.96
N GLN A 108 -7.59 -22.24 3.69
CA GLN A 108 -9.02 -22.57 3.80
C GLN A 108 -9.46 -23.44 2.60
N PRO A 109 -10.00 -24.65 2.83
CA PRO A 109 -10.58 -25.44 1.75
C PRO A 109 -11.73 -24.66 1.13
N LYS A 110 -11.72 -24.54 -0.20
CA LYS A 110 -12.84 -23.96 -0.94
C LYS A 110 -14.07 -24.84 -0.67
N VAL A 111 -15.02 -24.33 0.10
CA VAL A 111 -16.35 -24.94 0.19
C VAL A 111 -16.99 -24.69 -1.18
N VAL A 112 -16.97 -25.73 -2.01
CA VAL A 112 -17.61 -25.77 -3.34
C VAL A 112 -19.11 -25.83 -3.18
#